data_AF-A0A0S7Y7U5-F1
#
_entry.id   AF-A0A0S7Y7U5-F1
#
_cell.length_a   1.000
_cell.length_b   1.000
_cell.length_c   1.000
_cell.angle_alpha   90.00
_cell.angle_beta   90.00
_cell.angle_gamma   90.00
#
_symmetry.space_group_name_H-M   'P 1'
#
loop_
_entity.id
_entity.type
_entity.pdbx_description
1 polymer ?
#
loop_
_entity_poly.entity_id
_entity_poly.type
_entity_poly.pdbx_seq_one_letter_code
_entity_poly.pdbx_strand_id
1 'polypeptide(L)'
;MRQKNIFKLIFALLAVMLAILPFMVSFNDILTQVVERIGAYLWIQRVIVPWEVRMVGVTVRPLGIDYLAHPEGMSVNGVYAKLSWNCIGWQSLLLLIITFAFGLRGSYTLLSKIEVVLIGLLGTFLVNILRMTITVIILAVSRPLFAVVYHDYLAAIMTILWLVGFWWFSYSFVLLPKEQGS
;
A
#
# COMPACT_ATOMS: atom_id res chain seq x y z
N MET A 1 34.67 9.82 4.46
CA MET A 1 33.65 10.86 4.78
C MET A 1 32.27 10.55 4.19
N ARG A 2 32.16 10.08 2.93
CA ARG A 2 30.87 9.74 2.27
C ARG A 2 29.99 8.74 3.04
N GLN A 3 30.57 7.69 3.63
CA GLN A 3 29.80 6.70 4.42
C GLN A 3 29.19 7.27 5.71
N LYS A 4 29.88 8.17 6.42
CA LYS A 4 29.34 8.82 7.63
C LYS A 4 28.15 9.72 7.30
N ASN A 5 28.16 10.38 6.15
CA ASN A 5 27.05 11.22 5.69
C ASN A 5 25.86 10.37 5.23
N ILE A 6 26.11 9.24 4.56
CA ILE A 6 25.05 8.28 4.20
C ILE A 6 24.41 7.70 5.46
N PHE A 7 25.20 7.30 6.46
CA PHE A 7 24.66 6.81 7.74
C PHE A 7 23.78 7.85 8.44
N LYS A 8 24.24 9.11 8.52
CA LYS A 8 23.45 10.20 9.11
C LYS A 8 22.15 10.45 8.35
N LEU A 9 22.19 10.38 7.01
CA LEU A 9 21.01 10.55 6.17
C LEU A 9 20.00 9.42 6.37
N ILE A 10 20.46 8.16 6.37
CA ILE A 10 19.60 7.00 6.63
C ILE A 10 18.98 7.12 8.03
N PHE A 11 19.77 7.48 9.03
CA PHE A 11 19.29 7.62 10.40
C PHE A 11 18.28 8.77 10.55
N ALA A 12 18.52 9.90 9.88
CA ALA A 12 17.60 11.03 9.87
C ALA A 12 16.29 10.68 9.16
N LEU A 13 16.35 10.03 8.00
CA LEU A 13 15.16 9.55 7.29
C LEU A 13 14.37 8.56 8.14
N LEU A 14 15.04 7.60 8.77
CA LEU A 14 14.40 6.61 9.63
C LEU A 14 13.74 7.26 10.85
N ALA A 15 14.40 8.25 11.47
CA ALA A 15 13.84 9.01 12.58
C ALA A 15 12.58 9.80 12.17
N VAL A 16 12.61 10.47 11.01
CA VAL A 16 11.45 11.20 10.49
C VAL A 16 10.31 10.23 10.16
N MET A 17 10.61 9.08 9.55
CA MET A 17 9.58 8.07 9.26
C MET A 17 8.93 7.56 10.55
N LEU A 18 9.72 7.20 11.56
CA LEU A 18 9.21 6.76 12.86
C LEU A 18 8.37 7.84 13.56
N ALA A 19 8.75 9.12 13.43
CA ALA A 19 7.99 10.22 14.02
C ALA A 19 6.62 10.44 13.35
N ILE A 20 6.48 10.16 12.05
CA ILE A 20 5.23 10.33 11.30
C ILE A 20 4.28 9.13 11.46
N LEU A 21 4.80 7.94 11.80
CA LEU A 21 4.01 6.72 12.01
C LEU A 21 2.75 6.91 12.88
N PRO A 22 2.83 7.44 14.12
CA PRO A 22 1.65 7.54 14.98
C PRO A 22 0.57 8.44 14.38
N PHE A 23 0.97 9.49 13.65
CA PHE A 23 0.03 10.36 12.96
C PHE A 23 -0.67 9.63 11.81
N MET A 24 0.08 8.86 11.02
CA MET A 24 -0.49 8.09 9.91
C MET A 24 -1.44 6.99 10.37
N VAL A 25 -1.08 6.25 11.42
CA VAL A 25 -1.95 5.21 11.99
C VAL A 25 -3.21 5.85 12.57
N SER A 26 -3.09 6.97 13.28
CA SER A 26 -4.25 7.69 13.82
C SER A 26 -5.18 8.21 12.72
N PHE A 27 -4.63 8.75 11.62
CA PHE A 27 -5.42 9.20 10.48
C PHE A 27 -6.13 8.03 9.78
N ASN A 28 -5.45 6.89 9.64
CA ASN A 28 -6.03 5.65 9.13
C ASN A 28 -7.23 5.19 9.97
N ASP A 29 -7.09 5.19 11.29
CA ASP A 29 -8.15 4.75 12.20
C ASP A 29 -9.38 5.67 12.11
N ILE A 30 -9.19 6.98 12.04
CA ILE A 30 -10.29 7.96 11.86
C ILE A 30 -11.02 7.71 10.53
N LEU A 31 -10.26 7.58 9.44
CA LEU A 31 -10.81 7.29 8.11
C LEU A 31 -11.61 5.99 8.10
N THR A 32 -11.05 4.94 8.71
CA THR A 32 -11.68 3.62 8.83
C THR A 32 -13.01 3.74 9.57
N GLN A 33 -13.03 4.42 10.73
CA GLN A 33 -14.25 4.61 11.51
C GLN A 33 -15.33 5.40 10.76
N VAL A 34 -14.95 6.42 9.97
CA VAL A 34 -15.91 7.20 9.17
C VAL A 34 -16.58 6.32 8.13
N VAL A 35 -15.81 5.52 7.39
CA VAL A 35 -16.35 4.62 6.36
C VAL A 35 -17.18 3.48 6.97
N GLU A 36 -16.77 2.97 8.12
CA GLU A 36 -17.52 1.95 8.86
C GLU A 36 -18.88 2.47 9.34
N ARG A 37 -18.95 3.72 9.81
CA ARG A 37 -20.23 4.36 10.18
C ARG A 37 -21.19 4.53 9.01
N ILE A 38 -20.67 4.74 7.80
CA ILE A 38 -21.48 4.92 6.58
C ILE A 38 -21.97 3.56 6.04
N GLY A 39 -21.39 2.44 6.49
CA GLY A 39 -21.77 1.09 6.03
C GLY A 39 -21.32 0.76 4.61
N ALA A 40 -20.65 1.68 3.91
CA ALA A 40 -20.13 1.50 2.56
C ALA A 40 -19.11 0.35 2.46
N TYR A 41 -18.44 0.03 3.58
CA TYR A 41 -17.49 -1.07 3.66
C TYR A 41 -18.13 -2.46 3.43
N LEU A 42 -19.42 -2.64 3.71
CA LEU A 42 -20.08 -3.96 3.59
C LEU A 42 -20.11 -4.46 2.15
N TRP A 43 -20.30 -3.56 1.19
CA TRP A 43 -20.28 -3.91 -0.23
C TRP A 43 -18.86 -4.29 -0.68
N ILE A 44 -17.89 -3.47 -0.30
CA ILE A 44 -16.46 -3.69 -0.56
C ILE A 44 -16.01 -5.03 0.04
N GLN A 45 -16.41 -5.32 1.29
CA GLN A 45 -16.06 -6.54 2.00
C GLN A 45 -16.63 -7.79 1.35
N ARG A 46 -17.86 -7.74 0.81
CA ARG A 46 -18.47 -8.93 0.18
C ARG A 46 -17.94 -9.19 -1.23
N VAL A 47 -17.62 -8.13 -1.97
CA VAL A 47 -17.26 -8.25 -3.39
C VAL A 47 -15.76 -8.36 -3.56
N ILE A 48 -14.97 -7.47 -2.95
CA ILE A 48 -13.54 -7.30 -3.26
C ILE A 48 -12.67 -8.24 -2.42
N VAL A 49 -12.97 -8.38 -1.12
CA VAL A 49 -12.15 -9.19 -0.19
C VAL A 49 -11.97 -10.64 -0.66
N PRO A 50 -13.01 -11.37 -1.13
CA PRO A 50 -12.82 -12.75 -1.58
C PRO A 50 -11.87 -12.88 -2.77
N TRP A 51 -11.81 -11.88 -3.66
CA TRP A 51 -10.85 -11.87 -4.76
C TRP A 51 -9.44 -11.65 -4.27
N GLU A 52 -9.22 -10.70 -3.37
CA GLU A 52 -7.89 -10.44 -2.80
C GLU A 52 -7.36 -11.62 -2.00
N VAL A 53 -8.21 -12.21 -1.16
CA VAL A 53 -7.91 -13.45 -0.41
C VAL A 53 -7.38 -14.52 -1.38
N ARG A 54 -8.10 -14.78 -2.48
CA ARG A 54 -7.67 -15.75 -3.51
C ARG A 54 -6.36 -15.38 -4.18
N MET A 55 -6.16 -14.11 -4.55
CA MET A 55 -4.91 -13.64 -5.18
C MET A 55 -3.72 -13.87 -4.25
N VAL A 56 -3.84 -13.47 -2.99
CA VAL A 56 -2.81 -13.70 -1.97
C VAL A 56 -2.57 -15.20 -1.78
N GLY A 57 -3.63 -16.00 -1.67
CA GLY A 57 -3.55 -17.46 -1.58
C GLY A 57 -2.76 -18.10 -2.72
N VAL A 58 -3.00 -17.68 -3.97
CA VAL A 58 -2.25 -18.15 -5.13
C VAL A 58 -0.79 -17.74 -5.07
N THR A 59 -0.47 -16.53 -4.57
CA THR A 59 0.92 -16.08 -4.45
C THR A 59 1.73 -16.83 -3.38
N VAL A 60 1.07 -17.30 -2.31
CA VAL A 60 1.77 -18.02 -1.22
C VAL A 60 1.83 -19.53 -1.42
N ARG A 61 0.94 -20.11 -2.24
CA ARG A 61 0.91 -21.54 -2.53
C ARG A 61 2.24 -22.13 -3.03
N PRO A 62 3.03 -21.47 -3.90
CA PRO A 62 4.35 -21.95 -4.30
C PRO A 62 5.36 -22.06 -3.16
N LEU A 63 5.13 -21.38 -2.03
CA LEU A 63 6.01 -21.40 -0.87
C LEU A 63 5.73 -22.60 0.07
N GLY A 64 4.81 -23.49 -0.31
CA GLY A 64 4.45 -24.67 0.51
C GLY A 64 3.59 -24.33 1.73
N ILE A 65 2.93 -23.17 1.72
CA ILE A 65 2.05 -22.71 2.80
C ILE A 65 0.63 -23.22 2.55
N ASP A 66 0.06 -23.94 3.51
CA ASP A 66 -1.32 -24.42 3.44
C ASP A 66 -2.27 -23.24 3.59
N TYR A 67 -3.13 -23.07 2.60
CA TYR A 67 -4.01 -21.91 2.46
C TYR A 67 -5.46 -22.33 2.24
N LEU A 68 -6.36 -21.77 3.05
CA LEU A 68 -7.80 -21.97 2.91
C LEU A 68 -8.54 -20.62 2.94
N ALA A 69 -9.20 -20.29 1.84
CA ALA A 69 -9.95 -19.05 1.67
C ALA A 69 -11.27 -19.08 2.44
N HIS A 70 -11.57 -18.03 3.20
CA HIS A 70 -12.89 -17.80 3.81
C HIS A 70 -13.49 -16.47 3.30
N PRO A 71 -14.82 -16.28 3.38
CA PRO A 71 -15.46 -15.03 2.97
C PRO A 71 -14.97 -13.78 3.75
N GLU A 72 -14.51 -13.97 4.99
CA GLU A 72 -14.07 -12.87 5.88
C GLU A 72 -12.58 -12.95 6.25
N GLY A 73 -11.81 -13.80 5.56
CA GLY A 73 -10.42 -14.03 5.90
C GLY A 73 -9.83 -15.27 5.27
N MET A 74 -8.80 -15.81 5.88
CA MET A 74 -8.12 -17.02 5.40
C MET A 74 -7.51 -17.79 6.56
N SER A 75 -7.41 -19.10 6.42
CA SER A 75 -6.62 -19.94 7.32
C SER A 75 -5.29 -20.26 6.65
N VAL A 76 -4.20 -20.07 7.39
CA VAL A 76 -2.83 -20.22 6.92
C VAL A 76 -2.12 -21.13 7.91
N ASN A 77 -1.72 -22.34 7.48
CA ASN A 77 -1.18 -23.38 8.36
C ASN A 77 -2.04 -23.65 9.62
N GLY A 78 -3.36 -23.57 9.49
CA GLY A 78 -4.31 -23.75 10.60
C GLY A 78 -4.54 -22.52 11.48
N VAL A 79 -3.87 -21.40 11.23
CA VAL A 79 -4.08 -20.12 11.93
C VAL A 79 -5.04 -19.25 11.13
N TYR A 80 -6.14 -18.84 11.76
CA TYR A 80 -7.12 -17.95 11.13
C TYR A 80 -6.63 -16.50 11.12
N ALA A 81 -6.53 -15.92 9.93
CA ALA A 81 -6.26 -14.51 9.67
C ALA A 81 -7.55 -13.84 9.20
N LYS A 82 -8.11 -12.95 10.02
CA LYS A 82 -9.24 -12.11 9.60
C LYS A 82 -8.73 -11.10 8.57
N LEU A 83 -9.31 -11.09 7.37
CA LEU A 83 -8.98 -10.08 6.36
C LEU A 83 -10.13 -9.07 6.30
N SER A 84 -9.89 -7.90 6.87
CA SER A 84 -10.86 -6.81 6.87
C SER A 84 -10.80 -6.02 5.56
N TRP A 85 -11.86 -5.28 5.26
CA TRP A 85 -11.91 -4.33 4.15
C TRP A 85 -10.79 -3.28 4.21
N ASN A 86 -10.26 -3.00 5.40
CA ASN A 86 -9.12 -2.08 5.57
C ASN A 86 -7.84 -2.63 4.90
N CYS A 87 -7.72 -3.96 4.78
CA CYS A 87 -6.55 -4.60 4.19
C CYS A 87 -6.49 -4.39 2.65
N ILE A 88 -7.62 -4.03 2.00
CA ILE A 88 -7.71 -3.75 0.55
C ILE A 88 -6.77 -2.62 0.10
N GLY A 89 -6.22 -1.84 1.04
CA GLY A 89 -5.33 -0.73 0.68
C GLY A 89 -6.07 0.41 0.00
N TRP A 90 -7.39 0.52 0.26
CA TRP A 90 -8.20 1.64 -0.17
C TRP A 90 -7.61 2.98 0.30
N GLN A 91 -6.95 3.00 1.47
CA GLN A 91 -6.22 4.17 1.95
C GLN A 91 -5.08 4.56 1.00
N SER A 92 -4.23 3.62 0.60
CA SER A 92 -3.13 3.92 -0.33
C SER A 92 -3.65 4.41 -1.68
N LEU A 93 -4.80 3.88 -2.13
CA LEU A 93 -5.48 4.36 -3.32
C LEU A 93 -6.02 5.79 -3.14
N LEU A 94 -6.65 6.09 -2.00
CA LEU A 94 -7.13 7.43 -1.68
C LEU A 94 -5.98 8.45 -1.63
N LEU A 95 -4.89 8.10 -0.95
CA LEU A 95 -3.68 8.93 -0.89
C LEU A 95 -3.12 9.17 -2.30
N LEU A 96 -3.04 8.14 -3.14
CA LEU A 96 -2.62 8.28 -4.53
C LEU A 96 -3.51 9.28 -5.29
N ILE A 97 -4.83 9.15 -5.20
CA ILE A 97 -5.80 10.05 -5.86
C ILE A 97 -5.60 11.50 -5.40
N ILE A 98 -5.44 11.71 -4.08
CA ILE A 98 -5.15 13.04 -3.53
C ILE A 98 -3.84 13.57 -4.11
N THR A 99 -2.79 12.75 -4.17
CA THR A 99 -1.50 13.20 -4.72
C THR A 99 -1.60 13.55 -6.19
N PHE A 100 -2.42 12.88 -7.00
CA PHE A 100 -2.64 13.26 -8.40
C PHE A 100 -3.18 14.68 -8.54
N ALA A 101 -4.09 15.09 -7.66
CA ALA A 101 -4.68 16.43 -7.68
C ALA A 101 -3.65 17.56 -7.47
N PHE A 102 -2.52 17.26 -6.81
CA PHE A 102 -1.42 18.20 -6.61
C PHE A 102 -0.29 17.99 -7.62
N GLY A 103 0.14 16.75 -7.83
CA GLY A 103 1.32 16.44 -8.62
C GLY A 103 1.14 16.56 -10.14
N LEU A 104 -0.09 16.46 -10.64
CA LEU A 104 -0.42 16.65 -12.06
C LEU A 104 -0.81 18.09 -12.45
N ARG A 105 -0.72 19.05 -11.51
CA ARG A 105 -1.06 20.47 -11.74
C ARG A 105 -0.13 21.18 -12.75
N GLY A 106 0.99 20.58 -13.12
CA GLY A 106 1.89 21.15 -14.13
C GLY A 106 1.34 21.09 -15.57
N SER A 107 1.94 21.90 -16.43
CA SER A 107 1.71 21.95 -17.89
C SER A 107 2.35 20.75 -18.60
N TYR A 108 1.81 19.55 -18.35
CA TYR A 108 2.25 18.30 -18.98
C TYR A 108 1.30 17.88 -20.12
N THR A 109 1.79 17.02 -21.02
CA THR A 109 0.97 16.42 -22.09
C THR A 109 -0.12 15.51 -21.51
N LEU A 110 -1.27 15.41 -22.19
CA LEU A 110 -2.38 14.56 -21.74
C LEU A 110 -2.00 13.07 -21.70
N LEU A 111 -1.21 12.61 -22.67
CA LEU A 111 -0.75 11.22 -22.74
C LEU A 111 0.13 10.87 -21.53
N SER A 112 1.12 11.71 -21.20
CA SER A 112 1.96 11.49 -20.02
C SER A 112 1.17 11.51 -18.71
N LYS A 113 0.12 12.34 -18.61
CA LYS A 113 -0.76 12.33 -17.42
C LYS A 113 -1.52 11.00 -17.28
N ILE A 114 -2.03 10.45 -18.38
CA ILE A 114 -2.73 9.16 -18.38
C ILE A 114 -1.77 8.03 -18.01
N GLU A 115 -0.56 8.02 -18.55
CA GLU A 115 0.46 7.02 -18.22
C GLU A 115 0.80 7.05 -16.72
N VAL A 116 1.01 8.24 -16.14
CA VAL A 116 1.25 8.40 -14.70
C VAL A 116 0.08 7.85 -13.87
N VAL A 117 -1.16 8.13 -14.27
CA VAL A 117 -2.34 7.62 -13.58
C VAL A 117 -2.40 6.10 -13.65
N LEU A 118 -2.18 5.50 -14.82
CA LEU A 118 -2.21 4.04 -14.99
C LEU A 118 -1.09 3.35 -14.19
N ILE A 119 0.13 3.87 -14.26
CA ILE A 119 1.28 3.36 -13.49
C ILE A 119 0.98 3.48 -11.99
N GLY A 120 0.44 4.61 -11.55
CA GLY A 120 0.11 4.82 -10.14
C GLY A 120 -0.95 3.85 -9.65
N LEU A 121 -2.04 3.65 -10.40
CA LEU A 121 -3.12 2.74 -10.04
C LEU A 121 -2.65 1.28 -10.00
N LEU A 122 -2.00 0.80 -11.07
CA LEU A 122 -1.51 -0.57 -11.17
C LEU A 122 -0.42 -0.85 -10.14
N GLY A 123 0.53 0.08 -9.97
CA GLY A 123 1.60 -0.07 -9.00
C GLY A 123 1.09 -0.05 -7.56
N THR A 124 0.13 0.81 -7.24
CA THR A 124 -0.49 0.83 -5.89
C THR A 124 -1.25 -0.47 -5.62
N PHE A 125 -1.97 -1.00 -6.61
CA PHE A 125 -2.61 -2.31 -6.51
C PHE A 125 -1.59 -3.43 -6.27
N LEU A 126 -0.49 -3.46 -7.04
CA LEU A 126 0.55 -4.48 -6.89
C LEU A 126 1.27 -4.40 -5.54
N VAL A 127 1.60 -3.19 -5.07
CA VAL A 127 2.19 -2.98 -3.74
C VAL A 127 1.23 -3.42 -2.64
N ASN A 128 -0.08 -3.22 -2.81
CA ASN A 128 -1.07 -3.70 -1.86
C ASN A 128 -1.12 -5.23 -1.78
N ILE A 129 -1.13 -5.91 -2.94
CA ILE A 129 -1.07 -7.38 -2.97
C ILE A 129 0.23 -7.88 -2.34
N LEU A 130 1.38 -7.30 -2.71
CA LEU A 130 2.67 -7.65 -2.13
C LEU A 130 2.67 -7.49 -0.60
N ARG A 131 2.12 -6.38 -0.10
CA ARG A 131 1.98 -6.10 1.33
C ARG A 131 1.18 -7.21 2.02
N MET A 132 0.02 -7.56 1.48
CA MET A 132 -0.80 -8.64 2.04
C MET A 132 -0.07 -9.98 2.02
N THR A 133 0.55 -10.33 0.89
CA THR A 133 1.32 -11.57 0.73
C THR A 133 2.43 -11.67 1.77
N ILE A 134 3.18 -10.58 2.02
CA ILE A 134 4.22 -10.58 3.05
C ILE A 134 3.60 -10.75 4.46
N THR A 135 2.50 -10.07 4.78
CA THR A 135 1.81 -10.24 6.06
C THR A 135 1.39 -11.70 6.28
N VAL A 136 0.90 -12.37 5.25
CA VAL A 136 0.51 -13.80 5.30
C VAL A 136 1.71 -14.71 5.50
N ILE A 137 2.81 -14.46 4.79
CA ILE A 137 4.04 -15.24 4.95
C ILE A 137 4.58 -15.08 6.37
N ILE A 138 4.58 -13.86 6.92
CA ILE A 138 5.00 -13.62 8.30
C ILE A 138 4.09 -14.36 9.27
N LEU A 139 2.77 -14.36 9.05
CA LEU A 139 1.84 -15.11 9.88
C LEU A 139 2.09 -16.63 9.82
N ALA A 140 2.47 -17.16 8.65
CA ALA A 140 2.73 -18.59 8.45
C ALA A 140 4.02 -19.07 9.15
N VAL A 141 5.03 -18.21 9.24
CA VAL A 141 6.39 -18.56 9.71
C VAL A 141 6.69 -18.04 11.12
N SER A 142 6.02 -16.96 11.55
CA SER A 142 6.30 -16.25 12.80
C SER A 142 5.10 -16.22 13.74
N ARG A 143 5.31 -15.70 14.95
CA ARG A 143 4.22 -15.50 15.92
C ARG A 143 3.21 -14.45 15.39
N PRO A 144 1.90 -14.60 15.67
CA PRO A 144 0.87 -13.67 15.19
C PRO A 144 1.14 -12.19 15.52
N LEU A 145 1.81 -11.92 16.65
CA LEU A 145 2.19 -10.57 17.06
C LEU A 145 3.09 -9.86 16.05
N PHE A 146 4.01 -10.57 15.40
CA PHE A 146 4.87 -9.97 14.36
C PHE A 146 4.10 -9.65 13.09
N ALA A 147 3.12 -10.48 12.74
CA ALA A 147 2.24 -10.21 11.59
C ALA A 147 1.41 -8.94 11.81
N VAL A 148 0.91 -8.72 13.03
CA VAL A 148 0.16 -7.51 13.41
C VAL A 148 1.07 -6.27 13.36
N VAL A 149 2.26 -6.32 13.97
CA VAL A 149 3.20 -5.19 13.93
C VAL A 149 3.60 -4.84 12.49
N TYR A 150 3.85 -5.84 11.65
CA TYR A 150 4.12 -5.62 10.23
C TYR A 150 2.93 -4.97 9.52
N HIS A 151 1.74 -5.53 9.73
CA HIS A 151 0.50 -5.04 9.13
C HIS A 151 0.17 -3.61 9.53
N ASP A 152 0.42 -3.20 10.77
CA ASP A 152 0.00 -1.90 11.28
C ASP A 152 1.04 -0.80 11.07
N TYR A 153 2.34 -1.13 11.14
CA TYR A 153 3.42 -0.13 11.07
C TYR A 153 4.26 -0.21 9.79
N LEU A 154 4.71 -1.40 9.41
CA LEU A 154 5.58 -1.56 8.24
C LEU A 154 4.82 -1.38 6.92
N ALA A 155 3.52 -1.73 6.91
CA ALA A 155 2.61 -1.42 5.82
C ALA A 155 2.59 0.07 5.45
N ALA A 156 2.47 0.96 6.44
CA ALA A 156 2.44 2.40 6.22
C ALA A 156 3.76 2.90 5.62
N ILE A 157 4.88 2.37 6.11
CA ILE A 157 6.22 2.64 5.58
C ILE A 157 6.32 2.25 4.11
N MET A 158 5.86 1.05 3.73
CA MET A 158 5.88 0.61 2.33
C MET A 158 5.06 1.55 1.43
N THR A 159 3.88 1.99 1.87
CA THR A 159 3.06 2.94 1.11
C THR A 159 3.77 4.28 0.91
N ILE A 160 4.44 4.82 1.93
CA ILE A 160 5.19 6.08 1.82
C ILE A 160 6.35 5.93 0.83
N LEU A 161 7.15 4.87 0.99
CA LEU A 161 8.27 4.59 0.08
C LEU A 161 7.80 4.41 -1.36
N TRP A 162 6.68 3.72 -1.55
CA TRP A 162 6.03 3.57 -2.85
C TRP A 162 5.63 4.94 -3.43
N LEU A 163 4.92 5.78 -2.69
CA LEU A 163 4.47 7.09 -3.19
C LEU A 163 5.66 8.01 -3.52
N VAL A 164 6.68 8.04 -2.67
CA VAL A 164 7.91 8.83 -2.92
C VAL A 164 8.62 8.33 -4.17
N GLY A 165 8.82 7.02 -4.29
CA GLY A 165 9.46 6.40 -5.46
C GLY A 165 8.64 6.60 -6.73
N PHE A 166 7.33 6.44 -6.65
CA PHE A 166 6.38 6.64 -7.75
C PHE A 166 6.44 8.06 -8.30
N TRP A 167 6.39 9.08 -7.43
CA TRP A 167 6.46 10.47 -7.86
C TRP A 167 7.83 10.82 -8.41
N TRP A 168 8.91 10.36 -7.76
CA TRP A 168 10.26 10.55 -8.28
C TRP A 168 10.43 9.93 -9.68
N PHE A 169 9.93 8.71 -9.89
CA PHE A 169 9.94 8.03 -11.19
C PHE A 169 9.08 8.78 -12.22
N SER A 170 7.88 9.20 -11.83
CA SER A 170 6.95 9.90 -12.71
C SER A 170 7.49 11.26 -13.17
N TYR A 171 8.09 12.05 -12.26
CA TYR A 171 8.74 13.31 -12.62
C TYR A 171 10.02 13.14 -13.43
N SER A 172 10.77 12.05 -13.23
CA SER A 172 12.05 11.84 -13.91
C SER A 172 11.91 11.22 -15.29
N PHE A 173 10.92 10.35 -15.50
CA PHE A 173 10.85 9.50 -16.70
C PHE A 173 9.52 9.56 -17.48
N VAL A 174 8.41 9.93 -16.85
CA VAL A 174 7.06 9.80 -17.47
C VAL A 174 6.45 11.14 -17.85
N LEU A 175 6.59 12.15 -16.98
CA LEU A 175 5.99 13.47 -17.18
C LEU A 175 6.79 14.28 -18.19
N LEU A 176 6.27 14.35 -19.42
CA LEU A 176 6.81 15.22 -20.45
C LEU A 176 6.16 16.61 -20.37
N PRO A 177 6.95 17.69 -20.27
CA PRO A 177 6.45 19.05 -20.42
C PRO A 177 5.71 19.18 -21.76
N LYS A 178 4.59 19.89 -21.76
CA LYS A 178 3.95 20.26 -23.02
C LYS A 178 4.91 21.23 -23.74
N GLU A 179 5.51 20.81 -24.84
CA GLU A 179 6.26 21.72 -25.71
C GLU A 179 5.37 22.93 -26.00
N GLN A 180 5.86 24.13 -25.68
CA GLN A 180 5.23 25.36 -26.13
C GLN A 180 5.43 25.43 -27.64
N GLY A 181 4.49 24.83 -28.38
CA GLY A 181 4.34 25.05 -29.80
C GLY A 181 4.01 26.51 -30.06
N SER A 182 4.99 27.19 -30.68
CA SER A 182 4.87 28.42 -31.46
C SER A 182 3.74 28.36 -32.49
#